data_AF-A0A1E5V1B8-F1
#
_entry.id   AF-A0A1E5V1B8-F1
#
_cell.length_a   1.000
_cell.length_b   1.000
_cell.length_c   1.000
_cell.angle_alpha   90.00
_cell.angle_beta   90.00
_cell.angle_gamma   90.00
#
_symmetry.space_group_name_H-M   'P 1'
#
loop_
_entity.id
_entity.type
_entity.pdbx_description
1 polymer ?
#
loop_
_entity_poly.entity_id
_entity_poly.type
_entity_poly.pdbx_seq_one_letter_code
_entity_poly.pdbx_strand_id
1 'polypeptide(L)'
;MECVVQGIIETQYVEALEVLLQGLSGVPKERVRVHELCLKSGPNLGVVPSEVRLLCDLAQPTPSWSIRHVGGAMRGAGAEQISVLVRTIVESKASKNVLYYFYTLGYKLDHELLKIGFAFRFHRGAQITVTVTSANKMPRLYATDEATPVTPGIQLVEITAPAAADNYNDVVSAVTAFCEYLAP
;
A
#
# COMPACT_ATOMS: atom_id res chain seq x y z
N MET A 1 -6.05 -3.87 -11.75
CA MET A 1 -4.63 -4.24 -11.53
C MET A 1 -3.90 -3.04 -10.98
N GLU A 2 -2.70 -3.23 -10.49
CA GLU A 2 -1.80 -2.13 -10.12
C GLU A 2 -0.37 -2.46 -10.52
N CYS A 3 0.36 -1.41 -10.86
CA CYS A 3 1.81 -1.39 -11.03
C CYS A 3 2.45 -0.92 -9.73
N VAL A 4 3.49 -1.61 -9.27
CA VAL A 4 4.12 -1.37 -7.98
C VAL A 4 5.65 -1.39 -8.12
N VAL A 5 6.30 -0.38 -7.56
CA VAL A 5 7.75 -0.36 -7.31
C VAL A 5 7.96 -0.08 -5.83
N GLN A 6 8.87 -0.82 -5.20
CA GLN A 6 9.17 -0.67 -3.78
C GLN A 6 10.66 -0.42 -3.60
N GLY A 7 10.99 0.47 -2.67
CA GLY A 7 12.33 0.77 -2.23
C GLY A 7 12.34 1.08 -0.74
N ILE A 8 13.54 1.26 -0.20
CA ILE A 8 13.73 1.67 1.19
C ILE A 8 14.56 2.94 1.23
N ILE A 9 14.35 3.76 2.25
CA ILE A 9 15.13 4.96 2.50
C ILE A 9 15.43 5.05 3.99
N GLU A 10 16.65 5.47 4.34
CA GLU A 10 16.98 5.74 5.73
C GLU A 10 16.30 7.02 6.21
N THR A 11 15.90 7.05 7.48
CA THR A 11 15.16 8.19 8.07
C THR A 11 15.86 9.53 7.86
N GLN A 12 17.21 9.55 7.87
CA GLN A 12 17.99 10.77 7.66
C GLN A 12 17.82 11.41 6.27
N TYR A 13 17.38 10.65 5.27
CA TYR A 13 17.18 11.13 3.89
C TYR A 13 15.70 11.39 3.56
N VAL A 14 14.77 11.10 4.48
CA VAL A 14 13.32 11.24 4.23
C VAL A 14 12.92 12.68 3.95
N GLU A 15 13.51 13.65 4.65
CA GLU A 15 13.21 15.07 4.43
C GLU A 15 13.67 15.53 3.05
N ALA A 16 14.86 15.11 2.60
CA ALA A 16 15.35 15.42 1.26
C ALA A 16 14.44 14.83 0.17
N LEU A 17 13.99 13.59 0.34
CA LEU A 17 13.02 12.97 -0.55
C LEU A 17 11.67 13.70 -0.54
N GLU A 18 11.19 14.15 0.62
CA GLU A 18 9.96 14.94 0.73
C GLU A 18 10.06 16.25 -0.08
N VAL A 19 11.17 16.99 0.06
CA VAL A 19 11.40 18.23 -0.70
C VAL A 19 11.42 17.97 -2.21
N LEU A 20 12.08 16.89 -2.66
CA LEU A 20 12.09 16.50 -4.06
C LEU A 20 10.68 16.19 -4.56
N LEU A 21 9.92 15.35 -3.85
CA LEU A 21 8.55 14.99 -4.23
C LEU A 21 7.60 16.20 -4.22
N GLN A 22 7.79 17.12 -3.28
CA GLN A 22 7.06 18.38 -3.23
C GLN A 22 7.35 19.26 -4.45
N GLY A 23 8.61 19.35 -4.87
CA GLY A 23 9.01 20.08 -6.08
C GLY A 23 8.49 19.44 -7.37
N LEU A 24 8.49 18.10 -7.45
CA LEU A 24 8.01 17.37 -8.63
C LEU A 24 6.48 17.37 -8.77
N SER A 25 5.75 17.40 -7.66
CA SER A 25 4.29 17.28 -7.62
C SER A 25 3.59 18.64 -7.69
N GLY A 26 4.18 19.68 -7.11
CA GLY A 26 3.56 21.00 -6.99
C GLY A 26 2.32 21.05 -6.10
N VAL A 27 1.98 19.96 -5.40
CA VAL A 27 0.79 19.83 -4.53
C VAL A 27 1.23 19.46 -3.11
N PRO A 28 0.48 19.84 -2.07
CA PRO A 28 0.87 19.53 -0.69
C PRO A 28 0.88 18.03 -0.43
N LYS A 29 1.79 17.59 0.45
CA LYS A 29 1.83 16.20 0.92
C LYS A 29 0.54 15.80 1.64
N GLU A 30 0.10 14.57 1.42
CA GLU A 30 -1.01 13.95 2.14
C GLU A 30 -0.48 13.18 3.34
N ARG A 31 -1.09 13.33 4.52
CA ARG A 31 -0.74 12.53 5.68
C ARG A 31 -1.25 11.10 5.51
N VAL A 32 -0.41 10.13 5.83
CA VAL A 32 -0.78 8.70 5.87
C VAL A 32 -0.77 8.22 7.31
N ARG A 33 -1.90 7.70 7.78
CA ARG A 33 -2.03 6.96 9.04
C ARG A 33 -3.08 5.87 8.86
N VAL A 34 -2.65 4.66 8.50
CA VAL A 34 -3.56 3.56 8.14
C VAL A 34 -3.34 2.39 9.09
N HIS A 35 -4.40 1.96 9.76
CA HIS A 35 -4.41 0.73 10.54
C HIS A 35 -4.89 -0.43 9.65
N GLU A 36 -3.97 -1.35 9.38
CA GLU A 36 -4.17 -2.50 8.51
C GLU A 36 -4.37 -3.76 9.35
N LEU A 37 -5.54 -4.40 9.21
CA LEU A 37 -5.85 -5.70 9.79
C LEU A 37 -5.72 -6.77 8.70
N CYS A 38 -4.76 -7.68 8.84
CA CYS A 38 -4.54 -8.77 7.90
C CYS A 38 -5.30 -10.00 8.37
N LEU A 39 -6.25 -10.46 7.56
CA LEU A 39 -7.08 -11.61 7.84
C LEU A 39 -6.71 -12.78 6.92
N LYS A 40 -6.70 -14.00 7.48
CA LYS A 40 -6.54 -15.26 6.74
C LYS A 40 -7.82 -16.08 6.78
N SER A 41 -8.15 -16.74 5.67
CA SER A 41 -9.28 -17.66 5.60
C SER A 41 -9.08 -18.85 6.55
N GLY A 42 -10.13 -19.24 7.26
CA GLY A 42 -10.17 -20.50 7.98
C GLY A 42 -10.28 -21.72 7.05
N PRO A 43 -10.13 -22.94 7.60
CA PRO A 43 -10.15 -24.19 6.81
C PRO A 43 -11.44 -24.44 6.03
N ASN A 44 -12.54 -23.79 6.46
CA ASN A 44 -13.88 -24.02 5.93
C ASN A 44 -14.18 -23.21 4.65
N LEU A 45 -13.27 -22.31 4.24
CA LEU A 45 -13.50 -21.35 3.14
C LEU A 45 -12.88 -21.77 1.79
N GLY A 46 -12.20 -22.91 1.74
CA GLY A 46 -11.61 -23.44 0.52
C GLY A 46 -10.31 -24.19 0.76
N VAL A 47 -9.79 -24.81 -0.28
CA VAL A 47 -8.53 -25.59 -0.25
C VAL A 47 -7.31 -24.67 -0.26
N VAL A 48 -7.44 -23.47 -0.85
CA VAL A 48 -6.36 -22.49 -0.96
C VAL A 48 -6.57 -21.38 0.07
N PRO A 49 -5.60 -21.12 0.97
CA PRO A 49 -5.67 -19.99 1.88
C PRO A 49 -5.79 -18.67 1.12
N SER A 50 -6.75 -17.83 1.52
CA SER A 50 -6.89 -16.46 1.03
C SER A 50 -6.60 -15.44 2.13
N GLU A 51 -6.03 -14.31 1.72
CA GLU A 51 -5.72 -13.19 2.59
C GLU A 51 -6.52 -11.96 2.19
N VAL A 52 -7.09 -11.26 3.17
CA VAL A 52 -7.82 -10.01 2.98
C VAL A 52 -7.31 -8.98 3.97
N ARG A 53 -7.09 -7.76 3.49
CA ARG A 53 -6.64 -6.63 4.31
C ARG A 53 -7.82 -5.69 4.54
N LEU A 54 -8.07 -5.35 5.80
CA LEU A 54 -9.01 -4.30 6.17
C LEU A 54 -8.20 -3.06 6.52
N LEU A 55 -8.46 -1.96 5.84
CA LEU A 55 -7.72 -0.72 6.00
C LEU A 55 -8.63 0.30 6.67
N CYS A 56 -8.22 0.79 7.83
CA CYS A 56 -8.85 1.90 8.51
C CYS A 56 -7.97 3.14 8.36
N ASP A 57 -8.43 4.11 7.57
CA ASP A 57 -7.75 5.40 7.43
C ASP A 57 -8.05 6.27 8.66
N LEU A 58 -7.01 6.56 9.43
CA LEU A 58 -7.01 7.37 10.64
C LEU A 58 -6.41 8.77 10.41
N ALA A 59 -6.07 9.12 9.17
CA ALA A 59 -5.57 10.47 8.86
C ALA A 59 -6.70 11.51 8.91
N GLN A 60 -7.94 11.08 8.70
CA GLN A 60 -9.14 11.92 8.71
C GLN A 60 -9.83 11.93 10.08
N PRO A 61 -10.58 13.00 10.44
CA PRO A 61 -11.31 13.06 11.71
C PRO A 61 -12.34 11.95 11.90
N THR A 62 -12.98 11.54 10.80
CA THR A 62 -13.89 10.39 10.79
C THR A 62 -13.18 9.23 10.08
N PRO A 63 -12.87 8.14 10.79
CA PRO A 63 -12.21 6.99 10.18
C PRO A 63 -13.02 6.38 9.05
N SER A 64 -12.35 6.01 7.97
CA SER A 64 -12.98 5.33 6.83
C SER A 64 -12.39 3.93 6.64
N TRP A 65 -13.24 2.98 6.24
CA TRP A 65 -12.85 1.58 6.09
C TRP A 65 -12.88 1.16 4.63
N SER A 66 -11.86 0.43 4.21
CA SER A 66 -11.84 -0.28 2.94
C SER A 66 -11.34 -1.71 3.09
N ILE A 67 -11.71 -2.54 2.14
CA ILE A 67 -11.23 -3.90 1.98
C ILE A 67 -10.27 -3.89 0.79
N ARG A 68 -9.13 -4.53 0.94
CA ARG A 68 -8.15 -4.72 -0.13
C ARG A 68 -7.76 -6.19 -0.22
N HIS A 69 -7.95 -6.78 -1.39
CA HIS A 69 -7.42 -8.09 -1.75
C HIS A 69 -6.31 -7.90 -2.78
N VAL A 70 -5.13 -8.46 -2.49
CA VAL A 70 -3.96 -8.40 -3.36
C VAL A 70 -3.70 -9.80 -3.87
N GLY A 71 -3.87 -10.00 -5.18
CA GLY A 71 -3.56 -11.27 -5.82
C GLY A 71 -2.08 -11.42 -6.16
N GLY A 72 -1.74 -12.54 -6.79
CA GLY A 72 -0.37 -12.83 -7.22
C GLY A 72 0.17 -11.81 -8.23
N ALA A 73 1.50 -11.63 -8.23
CA ALA A 73 2.19 -10.91 -9.29
C ALA A 73 1.99 -11.63 -10.63
N MET A 74 1.96 -10.85 -11.71
CA MET A 74 2.02 -11.33 -13.09
C MET A 74 3.26 -12.23 -13.27
N ARG A 75 3.12 -13.30 -14.05
CA ARG A 75 4.19 -14.27 -14.31
C ARG A 75 4.28 -14.56 -15.80
N GLY A 76 5.41 -15.11 -16.24
CA GLY A 76 5.68 -15.49 -17.63
C GLY A 76 6.55 -14.46 -18.36
N ALA A 77 6.81 -14.68 -19.64
CA ALA A 77 7.77 -13.90 -20.43
C ALA A 77 7.52 -12.39 -20.41
N GLY A 78 6.25 -11.95 -20.38
CA GLY A 78 5.92 -10.52 -20.28
C GLY A 78 6.30 -9.89 -18.94
N ALA A 79 6.29 -10.66 -17.84
CA ALA A 79 6.70 -10.18 -16.52
C ALA A 79 8.23 -10.10 -16.38
N GLU A 80 8.97 -10.95 -17.08
CA GLU A 80 10.45 -10.93 -17.09
C GLU A 80 11.03 -9.74 -17.86
N GLN A 81 10.23 -9.14 -18.75
CA GLN A 81 10.63 -8.00 -19.59
C GLN A 81 10.37 -6.63 -18.93
N ILE A 82 9.72 -6.59 -17.77
CA ILE A 82 9.34 -5.33 -17.10
C ILE A 82 9.97 -5.25 -15.71
N SER A 83 10.48 -4.07 -15.34
CA SER A 83 11.09 -3.82 -14.02
C SER A 83 10.07 -3.47 -12.93
N VAL A 84 8.79 -3.35 -13.30
CA VAL A 84 7.68 -2.95 -12.43
C VAL A 84 6.81 -4.16 -12.13
N LEU A 85 6.50 -4.38 -10.85
CA LEU A 85 5.63 -5.47 -10.45
C LEU A 85 4.18 -5.14 -10.83
N VAL A 86 3.56 -5.98 -11.66
CA VAL A 86 2.13 -5.88 -11.99
C VAL A 86 1.37 -6.96 -11.22
N ARG A 87 0.31 -6.59 -10.52
CA ARG A 87 -0.55 -7.56 -9.79
C ARG A 87 -2.02 -7.21 -9.85
N THR A 88 -2.87 -8.20 -9.61
CA THR A 88 -4.30 -7.97 -9.46
C THR A 88 -4.60 -7.40 -8.08
N ILE A 89 -5.49 -6.41 -8.06
CA ILE A 89 -6.00 -5.81 -6.83
C ILE A 89 -7.51 -5.67 -6.96
N VAL A 90 -8.21 -5.93 -5.86
CA VAL A 90 -9.63 -5.60 -5.70
C VAL A 90 -9.77 -4.78 -4.43
N GLU A 91 -10.42 -3.63 -4.55
CA GLU A 91 -10.70 -2.74 -3.42
C GLU A 91 -12.19 -2.41 -3.36
N SER A 92 -12.70 -2.27 -2.14
CA SER A 92 -14.08 -1.85 -1.91
C SER A 92 -14.19 -1.03 -0.63
N LYS A 93 -15.09 -0.05 -0.63
CA LYS A 93 -15.44 0.67 0.60
C LYS A 93 -16.22 -0.25 1.52
N ALA A 94 -16.02 -0.08 2.82
CA ALA A 94 -16.68 -0.87 3.83
C ALA A 94 -17.16 0.00 5.00
N SER A 95 -18.06 -0.56 5.80
CA SER A 95 -18.46 0.06 7.07
C SER A 95 -17.52 -0.39 8.19
N LYS A 96 -17.63 0.26 9.35
CA LYS A 96 -16.91 -0.13 10.58
C LYS A 96 -17.15 -1.57 11.05
N ASN A 97 -18.21 -2.23 10.57
CA ASN A 97 -18.55 -3.61 10.95
C ASN A 97 -17.84 -4.67 10.08
N VAL A 98 -16.94 -4.25 9.20
CA VAL A 98 -16.27 -5.13 8.23
C VAL A 98 -15.48 -6.26 8.88
N LEU A 99 -14.83 -6.02 10.03
CA LEU A 99 -14.12 -7.06 10.76
C LEU A 99 -15.06 -8.18 11.23
N TYR A 100 -16.20 -7.80 11.81
CA TYR A 100 -17.22 -8.75 12.23
C TYR A 100 -17.76 -9.55 11.05
N TYR A 101 -18.05 -8.90 9.93
CA TYR A 101 -18.48 -9.57 8.70
C TYR A 101 -17.48 -10.66 8.27
N PHE A 102 -16.18 -10.36 8.18
CA PHE A 102 -15.19 -11.36 7.78
C PHE A 102 -15.01 -12.50 8.81
N TYR A 103 -15.15 -12.22 10.10
CA TYR A 103 -15.20 -13.28 11.12
C TYR A 103 -16.40 -14.21 10.93
N THR A 104 -17.58 -13.70 10.59
CA THR A 104 -18.76 -14.55 10.31
C THR A 104 -18.59 -15.40 9.05
N LEU A 105 -17.79 -14.94 8.08
CA LEU A 105 -17.40 -15.74 6.92
C LEU A 105 -16.38 -16.84 7.28
N GLY A 106 -15.72 -16.76 8.44
CA GLY A 106 -14.73 -17.74 8.87
C GLY A 106 -13.28 -17.30 8.63
N TYR A 107 -13.02 -16.02 8.38
CA TYR A 107 -11.67 -15.47 8.45
C TYR A 107 -11.24 -15.25 9.90
N LYS A 108 -9.93 -15.22 10.12
CA LYS A 108 -9.30 -14.92 11.41
C LYS A 108 -8.25 -13.83 11.25
N LEU A 109 -8.09 -13.00 12.28
CA LEU A 109 -6.99 -12.04 12.34
C LEU A 109 -5.67 -12.80 12.44
N ASP A 110 -4.76 -12.52 11.51
CA ASP A 110 -3.42 -13.07 11.49
C ASP A 110 -2.45 -12.10 12.18
N HIS A 111 -2.44 -10.85 11.74
CA HIS A 111 -1.66 -9.77 12.34
C HIS A 111 -2.27 -8.40 12.01
N GLU A 112 -1.79 -7.37 12.68
CA GLU A 112 -2.13 -5.98 12.40
C GLU A 112 -0.88 -5.10 12.36
N LEU A 113 -0.97 -4.02 11.59
CA LEU A 113 0.10 -3.04 11.42
C LEU A 113 -0.49 -1.63 11.38
N LEU A 114 0.27 -0.66 11.88
CA LEU A 114 -0.02 0.77 11.70
C LEU A 114 1.02 1.37 10.75
N LYS A 115 0.57 1.79 9.56
CA LYS A 115 1.40 2.51 8.59
C LYS A 115 1.29 4.01 8.83
N ILE A 116 2.42 4.68 9.07
CA ILE A 116 2.47 6.12 9.31
C ILE A 116 3.47 6.76 8.37
N GLY A 117 3.10 7.87 7.74
CA GLY A 117 4.00 8.61 6.87
C GLY A 117 3.27 9.66 6.04
N PHE A 118 3.67 9.80 4.78
CA PHE A 118 3.06 10.73 3.85
C PHE A 118 2.96 10.15 2.44
N ALA A 119 2.14 10.78 1.60
CA ALA A 119 2.00 10.44 0.21
C ALA A 119 1.96 11.69 -0.69
N PHE A 120 2.37 11.52 -1.94
CA PHE A 120 2.19 12.48 -3.02
C PHE A 120 1.52 11.78 -4.19
N ARG A 121 0.61 12.50 -4.86
CA ARG A 121 -0.08 12.03 -6.07
C ARG A 121 0.39 12.84 -7.27
N PHE A 122 0.66 12.15 -8.36
CA PHE A 122 1.16 12.70 -9.61
C PHE A 122 0.25 12.27 -10.76
N HIS A 123 0.12 13.15 -11.74
CA HIS A 123 -0.52 12.82 -13.02
C HIS A 123 0.49 13.00 -14.15
N ARG A 124 1.22 11.92 -14.48
CA ARG A 124 2.30 11.93 -15.49
C ARG A 124 2.21 10.67 -16.35
N GLY A 125 1.38 10.70 -17.39
CA GLY A 125 1.06 9.51 -18.21
C GLY A 125 0.14 8.51 -17.50
N ALA A 126 0.26 8.37 -16.17
CA ALA A 126 -0.64 7.64 -15.30
C ALA A 126 -0.88 8.41 -13.99
N GLN A 127 -1.88 7.97 -13.21
CA GLN A 127 -2.06 8.38 -11.82
C GLN A 127 -1.04 7.62 -10.97
N ILE A 128 0.00 8.29 -10.50
CA ILE A 128 1.08 7.69 -9.71
C ILE A 128 0.98 8.19 -8.27
N THR A 129 0.98 7.29 -7.31
CA THR A 129 1.02 7.61 -5.89
C THR A 129 2.33 7.12 -5.30
N VAL A 130 3.11 8.05 -4.76
CA VAL A 130 4.33 7.75 -3.99
C VAL A 130 3.99 7.84 -2.52
N THR A 131 4.20 6.76 -1.79
CA THR A 131 3.95 6.68 -0.34
C THR A 131 5.26 6.38 0.37
N VAL A 132 5.60 7.19 1.37
CA VAL A 132 6.77 7.00 2.22
C VAL A 132 6.26 6.72 3.63
N THR A 133 6.42 5.50 4.12
CA THR A 133 5.81 5.06 5.39
C THR A 133 6.74 4.22 6.26
N SER A 134 6.56 4.36 7.57
CA SER A 134 7.02 3.39 8.56
C SER A 134 5.92 2.39 8.85
N ALA A 135 6.25 1.10 8.86
CA ALA A 135 5.38 0.04 9.34
C ALA A 135 5.60 -0.16 10.85
N ASN A 136 4.54 -0.05 11.64
CA ASN A 136 4.60 -0.13 13.09
C ASN A 136 3.78 -1.31 13.59
N LYS A 137 4.32 -2.04 14.57
CA LYS A 137 3.58 -3.08 15.31
C LYS A 137 2.96 -2.46 16.55
N MET A 138 1.82 -3.01 16.99
CA MET A 138 1.19 -2.62 18.25
C MET A 138 1.46 -3.70 19.31
N PRO A 139 1.96 -3.34 20.51
CA PRO A 139 2.18 -4.29 21.59
C PRO A 139 0.89 -4.96 22.09
N ARG A 140 -0.23 -4.27 21.96
CA ARG A 140 -1.57 -4.74 22.28
C ARG A 140 -2.49 -4.54 21.09
N LEU A 141 -3.43 -5.46 20.91
CA LEU A 141 -4.37 -5.40 19.79
C LEU A 141 -5.10 -4.05 19.75
N TYR A 142 -5.06 -3.42 18.59
CA TYR A 142 -5.70 -2.13 18.28
C TYR A 142 -5.13 -0.92 19.03
N ALA A 143 -4.06 -1.06 19.81
CA ALA A 143 -3.46 0.04 20.58
C ALA A 143 -2.57 0.93 19.70
N THR A 144 -3.19 1.70 18.80
CA THR A 144 -2.48 2.51 17.79
C THR A 144 -1.57 3.59 18.39
N ASP A 145 -1.82 4.01 19.63
CA ASP A 145 -1.02 5.03 20.31
C ASP A 145 0.27 4.47 20.94
N GLU A 146 0.37 3.15 21.04
CA GLU A 146 1.54 2.41 21.56
C GLU A 146 2.37 1.81 20.43
N ALA A 147 2.07 2.16 19.18
CA ALA A 147 2.71 1.57 18.01
C ALA A 147 4.21 1.89 17.96
N THR A 148 5.02 0.88 17.65
CA THR A 148 6.48 1.01 17.55
C THR A 148 6.95 0.55 16.17
N PRO A 149 7.96 1.21 15.56
CA PRO A 149 8.46 0.82 14.25
C PRO A 149 8.97 -0.63 14.23
N VAL A 150 8.60 -1.39 13.21
CA VAL A 150 9.13 -2.74 12.96
C VAL A 150 10.57 -2.66 12.44
N THR A 151 10.86 -1.64 11.63
CA THR A 151 12.19 -1.36 11.07
C THR A 151 12.64 0.05 11.47
N PRO A 152 13.18 0.25 12.69
CA PRO A 152 13.66 1.56 13.13
C PRO A 152 14.74 2.11 12.19
N GLY A 153 14.66 3.40 11.87
CA GLY A 153 15.65 4.08 11.01
C GLY A 153 15.45 3.87 9.50
N ILE A 154 14.47 3.05 9.09
CA ILE A 154 14.17 2.78 7.68
C ILE A 154 12.69 3.03 7.40
N GLN A 155 12.40 3.68 6.28
CA GLN A 155 11.05 3.86 5.75
C GLN A 155 10.90 3.15 4.41
N LEU A 156 9.70 2.62 4.18
CA LEU A 156 9.31 1.99 2.93
C LEU A 156 8.83 3.08 1.96
N VAL A 157 9.40 3.09 0.76
CA VAL A 157 8.94 3.91 -0.36
C VAL A 157 8.17 3.00 -1.31
N GLU A 158 6.89 3.25 -1.50
CA GLU A 158 6.05 2.51 -2.45
C GLU A 158 5.52 3.46 -3.52
N ILE A 159 5.79 3.13 -4.79
CA ILE A 159 5.21 3.80 -5.95
C ILE A 159 4.13 2.87 -6.48
N THR A 160 2.90 3.35 -6.53
CA THR A 160 1.75 2.58 -7.01
C THR A 160 1.01 3.34 -8.10
N ALA A 161 0.52 2.63 -9.11
CA ALA A 161 -0.34 3.19 -10.14
C ALA A 161 -1.43 2.19 -10.53
N PRO A 162 -2.72 2.58 -10.52
CA PRO A 162 -3.79 1.72 -10.95
C PRO A 162 -3.68 1.44 -12.47
N ALA A 163 -3.95 0.20 -12.85
CA ALA A 163 -3.90 -0.27 -14.23
C ALA A 163 -5.03 -1.25 -14.54
N ALA A 164 -5.35 -1.41 -15.82
CA ALA A 164 -6.30 -2.36 -16.36
C ALA A 164 -5.60 -3.32 -17.35
N ALA A 165 -6.30 -4.38 -17.75
CA ALA A 165 -5.74 -5.45 -18.59
C ALA A 165 -5.28 -4.97 -19.97
N ASP A 166 -5.94 -3.94 -20.48
CA ASP A 166 -5.72 -3.34 -21.78
C ASP A 166 -4.65 -2.23 -21.78
N ASN A 167 -4.29 -1.66 -20.62
CA ASN A 167 -3.40 -0.49 -20.57
C ASN A 167 -2.19 -0.61 -19.62
N TYR A 168 -1.97 -1.77 -18.99
CA TYR A 168 -0.90 -1.87 -17.99
C TYR A 168 0.50 -1.60 -18.56
N ASN A 169 0.76 -1.88 -19.84
CA ASN A 169 2.06 -1.59 -20.46
C ASN A 169 2.37 -0.09 -20.47
N ASP A 170 1.38 0.75 -20.78
CA ASP A 170 1.54 2.22 -20.76
C ASP A 170 1.79 2.72 -19.33
N VAL A 171 1.08 2.15 -18.35
CA VAL A 171 1.27 2.48 -16.94
C VAL A 171 2.66 2.04 -16.46
N VAL A 172 3.14 0.86 -16.87
CA VAL A 172 4.50 0.40 -16.59
C VAL A 172 5.51 1.41 -17.14
N SER A 173 5.40 1.81 -18.40
CA SER A 173 6.31 2.81 -18.98
C SER A 173 6.29 4.15 -18.24
N ALA A 174 5.11 4.63 -17.83
CA ALA A 174 4.97 5.84 -17.05
C ALA A 174 5.63 5.73 -15.66
N VAL A 175 5.43 4.60 -14.97
CA VAL A 175 6.05 4.33 -13.67
C VAL A 175 7.57 4.20 -13.80
N THR A 176 8.07 3.48 -14.81
CA THR A 176 9.50 3.37 -15.08
C THR A 176 10.14 4.74 -15.33
N ALA A 177 9.54 5.56 -16.20
CA ALA A 177 10.02 6.91 -16.45
C ALA A 177 9.96 7.80 -15.20
N PHE A 178 8.96 7.60 -14.33
CA PHE A 178 8.87 8.34 -13.08
C PHE A 178 9.98 7.96 -12.09
N CYS A 179 10.35 6.68 -12.02
CA CYS A 179 11.43 6.19 -11.15
C CYS A 179 12.78 6.85 -11.46
N GLU A 180 13.04 7.26 -12.70
CA GLU A 180 14.27 7.99 -13.08
C GLU A 180 14.43 9.32 -12.34
N TYR A 181 13.34 9.97 -11.91
CA TYR A 181 13.42 11.19 -11.08
C TYR A 181 13.85 10.90 -9.64
N LEU A 182 13.76 9.65 -9.21
CA LEU A 182 14.08 9.18 -7.87
C LEU A 182 15.38 8.37 -7.83
N ALA A 183 15.97 8.10 -9.00
CA ALA A 183 17.28 7.49 -9.09
C ALA A 183 18.34 8.45 -8.49
N PRO A 184 19.35 7.91 -7.78
CA PRO A 184 20.40 8.71 -7.14
C PRO A 184 21.23 9.56 -8.12
#